data_AF-A0AAE9JJ72-F1
#
_entry.id   AF-A0AAE9JJ72-F1
#
_cell.length_a   1.000
_cell.length_b   1.000
_cell.length_c   1.000
_cell.angle_alpha   90.00
_cell.angle_beta   90.00
_cell.angle_gamma   90.00
#
_symmetry.space_group_name_H-M   'P 1'
#
loop_
_entity.id
_entity.type
_entity.pdbx_description
1 polymer ?
#
loop_
_entity_poly.entity_id
_entity_poly.type
_entity_poly.pdbx_seq_one_letter_code
_entity_poly.pdbx_strand_id
1 'polypeptide(L)'
;MADVIADHGHNVTLFQPFHIAMKNLDGLVKSKNIEIINYYPDHYEELLKSEAENFAVLWDSHLFNNPVLSSFTMSKMFMEKFEKTDTQLYLDTNLHAELKSRKFDVAIAETFGAAPFYLTHLLALPCIPILSTVRFELINELFGQPSALGYITRDGSKGAPDAGFNG
;
A
#
# COMPACT_ATOMS: atom_id res chain seq x y z
N MET A 1 8.25 -0.12 -10.56
CA MET A 1 9.53 -0.49 -9.90
C MET A 1 10.02 -1.87 -10.34
N ALA A 2 9.18 -2.92 -10.28
CA ALA A 2 9.55 -4.26 -10.73
C ALA A 2 10.15 -4.28 -12.15
N ASP A 3 9.52 -3.60 -13.12
CA ASP A 3 10.05 -3.46 -14.50
C ASP A 3 11.48 -2.91 -14.52
N VAL A 4 11.73 -1.82 -13.79
CA VAL A 4 13.06 -1.18 -13.75
C VAL A 4 14.11 -2.16 -13.24
N ILE A 5 13.80 -2.92 -12.18
CA ILE A 5 14.74 -3.89 -11.59
C ILE A 5 15.01 -5.03 -12.58
N ALA A 6 13.96 -5.54 -13.24
CA ALA A 6 14.09 -6.59 -14.24
C ALA A 6 14.89 -6.13 -15.49
N ASP A 7 14.66 -4.90 -15.95
CA ASP A 7 15.36 -4.32 -17.09
C ASP A 7 16.85 -4.11 -16.83
N HIS A 8 17.26 -4.02 -15.56
CA HIS A 8 18.67 -3.99 -15.15
C HIS A 8 19.27 -5.39 -14.96
N GLY A 9 18.57 -6.45 -15.37
CA GLY A 9 19.11 -7.81 -15.43
C GLY A 9 18.93 -8.63 -14.14
N HIS A 10 18.14 -8.17 -13.19
CA HIS A 10 17.80 -8.95 -12.00
C HIS A 10 16.61 -9.89 -12.26
N ASN A 11 16.61 -11.05 -11.63
CA ASN A 11 15.46 -11.95 -11.61
C ASN A 11 14.43 -11.40 -10.63
N VAL A 12 13.23 -11.09 -11.11
CA VAL A 12 12.19 -10.45 -10.31
C VAL A 12 10.94 -11.31 -10.33
N THR A 13 10.41 -11.57 -9.14
CA THR A 13 9.08 -12.12 -8.93
C THR A 13 8.21 -11.04 -8.29
N LEU A 14 7.04 -10.77 -8.89
CA LEU A 14 6.03 -9.89 -8.32
C LEU A 14 4.97 -10.76 -7.63
N PHE A 15 4.95 -10.72 -6.30
CA PHE A 15 3.95 -11.40 -5.47
C PHE A 15 2.79 -10.46 -5.17
N GLN A 16 1.56 -10.88 -5.51
CA GLN A 16 0.35 -10.05 -5.45
C GLN A 16 -0.76 -10.74 -4.64
N PRO A 17 -0.87 -10.50 -3.33
CA PRO A 17 -2.04 -10.90 -2.55
C PRO A 17 -3.24 -10.02 -2.87
N PHE A 18 -4.35 -10.64 -3.22
CA PHE A 18 -5.58 -9.92 -3.57
C PHE A 18 -6.41 -9.60 -2.33
N HIS A 19 -6.43 -8.33 -1.96
CA HIS A 19 -7.33 -7.79 -0.91
C HIS A 19 -8.62 -7.18 -1.47
N ILE A 20 -8.63 -6.93 -2.79
CA ILE A 20 -9.77 -6.47 -3.58
C ILE A 20 -9.72 -7.16 -4.94
N ALA A 21 -10.86 -7.40 -5.56
CA ALA A 21 -10.91 -7.88 -6.93
C ALA A 21 -10.56 -6.74 -7.91
N MET A 22 -9.28 -6.63 -8.26
CA MET A 22 -8.83 -5.64 -9.23
C MET A 22 -9.32 -5.98 -10.64
N LYS A 23 -9.85 -4.97 -11.34
CA LYS A 23 -10.13 -5.03 -12.79
C LYS A 23 -8.88 -4.54 -13.53
N ASN A 24 -8.57 -5.15 -14.68
CA ASN A 24 -7.50 -4.72 -15.60
C ASN A 24 -6.07 -4.77 -15.02
N LEU A 25 -5.55 -5.97 -14.79
CA LEU A 25 -4.12 -6.17 -14.47
C LEU A 25 -3.21 -6.03 -15.71
N ASP A 26 -3.81 -6.00 -16.90
CA ASP A 26 -3.12 -5.93 -18.18
C ASP A 26 -2.26 -4.66 -18.27
N GLY A 27 -0.96 -4.85 -18.55
CA GLY A 27 -0.01 -3.76 -18.76
C GLY A 27 0.54 -3.10 -17.48
N LEU A 28 0.16 -3.57 -16.28
CA LEU A 28 0.78 -3.13 -15.02
C LEU A 28 2.27 -3.49 -14.95
N VAL A 29 2.61 -4.66 -15.48
CA VAL A 29 3.98 -5.15 -15.64
C VAL A 29 4.25 -5.26 -17.14
N LYS A 30 5.29 -4.59 -17.61
CA LYS A 30 5.64 -4.53 -19.04
C LYS A 30 6.70 -5.56 -19.40
N SER A 31 7.63 -5.82 -18.48
CA SER A 31 8.73 -6.75 -18.69
C SER A 31 8.22 -8.20 -18.61
N LYS A 32 8.47 -8.97 -19.68
CA LYS A 32 8.13 -10.40 -19.74
C LYS A 32 9.04 -11.28 -18.89
N ASN A 33 10.13 -10.71 -18.39
CA ASN A 33 11.11 -11.39 -17.55
C ASN A 33 10.71 -11.41 -16.07
N ILE A 34 9.58 -10.80 -15.73
CA ILE A 34 9.02 -10.79 -14.39
C ILE A 34 8.06 -11.96 -14.25
N GLU A 35 8.32 -12.83 -13.27
CA GLU A 35 7.35 -13.84 -12.88
C GLU A 35 6.29 -13.18 -11.99
N ILE A 36 5.01 -13.44 -12.26
CA ILE A 36 3.91 -12.91 -11.47
C ILE A 36 3.26 -14.06 -10.70
N ILE A 37 3.18 -13.92 -9.37
CA ILE A 37 2.48 -14.83 -8.48
C ILE A 37 1.26 -14.09 -7.93
N ASN A 38 0.09 -14.45 -8.45
CA ASN A 38 -1.18 -13.95 -7.94
C ASN A 38 -1.67 -14.86 -6.81
N TYR A 39 -1.79 -14.31 -5.61
CA TYR A 39 -2.30 -15.02 -4.44
C TYR A 39 -3.77 -14.70 -4.23
N TYR A 40 -4.61 -15.67 -4.58
CA TYR A 40 -6.06 -15.60 -4.44
C TYR A 40 -6.46 -16.18 -3.09
N PRO A 41 -7.03 -15.38 -2.17
CA PRO A 41 -7.46 -15.90 -0.87
C PRO A 41 -8.73 -16.76 -1.01
N ASP A 42 -9.06 -17.54 0.01
CA ASP A 42 -10.20 -18.47 0.03
C ASP A 42 -11.55 -17.73 -0.14
N HIS A 43 -11.59 -16.46 0.25
CA HIS A 43 -12.75 -15.59 0.13
C HIS A 43 -12.74 -14.75 -1.17
N TYR A 44 -11.95 -15.12 -2.19
CA TYR A 44 -11.85 -14.34 -3.44
C TYR A 44 -13.21 -14.14 -4.15
N GLU A 45 -14.12 -15.11 -4.07
CA GLU A 45 -15.50 -14.98 -4.58
C GLU A 45 -16.31 -13.88 -3.89
N GLU A 46 -16.03 -13.59 -2.61
CA GLU A 46 -16.60 -12.44 -1.90
C GLU A 46 -16.00 -11.14 -2.44
N LEU A 47 -14.69 -11.13 -2.72
CA LEU A 47 -13.99 -9.96 -3.28
C LEU A 47 -14.51 -9.61 -4.67
N LEU A 48 -14.82 -10.59 -5.52
CA LEU A 48 -15.42 -10.38 -6.84
C LEU A 48 -16.80 -9.72 -6.78
N LYS A 49 -17.56 -9.99 -5.72
CA LYS A 49 -18.91 -9.43 -5.48
C LYS A 49 -18.88 -8.11 -4.73
N SER A 50 -17.82 -7.85 -3.99
CA SER A 50 -17.58 -6.51 -3.46
C SER A 50 -17.46 -5.59 -4.66
N GLU A 51 -18.38 -4.63 -4.81
CA GLU A 51 -18.08 -3.50 -5.67
C GLU A 51 -16.72 -3.02 -5.21
N ALA A 52 -15.76 -2.92 -6.14
CA ALA A 52 -14.48 -2.30 -5.86
C ALA A 52 -14.82 -0.88 -5.42
N GLU A 53 -15.04 -0.71 -4.10
CA GLU A 53 -15.49 0.51 -3.46
C GLU A 53 -14.62 1.57 -4.06
N ASN A 54 -15.22 2.46 -4.84
CA ASN A 54 -14.50 3.35 -5.72
C ASN A 54 -13.48 4.10 -4.87
N PHE A 55 -12.22 3.63 -4.85
CA PHE A 55 -11.17 4.21 -4.03
C PHE A 55 -11.03 5.69 -4.38
N ALA A 56 -11.33 6.04 -5.65
CA ALA A 56 -11.50 7.41 -6.12
C ALA A 56 -12.57 8.20 -5.33
N VAL A 57 -13.78 7.66 -5.16
CA VAL A 57 -14.86 8.29 -4.39
C VAL A 57 -14.50 8.39 -2.90
N LEU A 58 -13.84 7.38 -2.35
CA LEU A 58 -13.30 7.42 -0.98
C LEU A 58 -12.28 8.56 -0.83
N TRP A 59 -11.35 8.68 -1.77
CA TRP A 59 -10.27 9.67 -1.76
C TRP A 59 -10.75 11.12 -1.93
N ASP A 60 -11.86 11.30 -2.64
CA ASP A 60 -12.51 12.59 -2.87
C ASP A 60 -13.58 12.92 -1.81
N SER A 61 -13.88 11.98 -0.90
CA SER A 61 -14.92 12.18 0.11
C SER A 61 -14.51 13.20 1.19
N HIS A 62 -15.50 13.94 1.69
CA HIS A 62 -15.32 14.81 2.86
C HIS A 62 -14.91 14.05 4.13
N LEU A 63 -15.17 12.74 4.18
CA LEU A 63 -14.75 11.83 5.25
C LEU A 63 -13.22 11.66 5.27
N PHE A 64 -12.59 11.48 4.11
CA PHE A 64 -11.13 11.35 3.99
C PHE A 64 -10.40 12.69 4.14
N ASN A 65 -11.04 13.79 3.76
CA ASN A 65 -10.48 15.14 3.90
C ASN A 65 -10.55 15.70 5.32
N ASN A 66 -11.20 15.03 6.28
CA ASN A 66 -11.17 15.41 7.69
C ASN A 66 -10.06 14.64 8.44
N PRO A 67 -9.00 15.30 8.92
CA PRO A 67 -7.81 14.62 9.45
C PRO A 67 -8.07 13.78 10.72
N VAL A 68 -9.03 14.18 11.56
CA VAL A 68 -9.34 13.44 12.79
C VAL A 68 -10.19 12.22 12.47
N LEU A 69 -11.25 12.42 11.69
CA LEU A 69 -12.16 11.33 11.34
C LEU A 69 -11.47 10.31 10.43
N SER A 70 -10.64 10.76 9.48
CA SER A 70 -9.89 9.88 8.59
C SER A 70 -8.93 8.98 9.38
N SER A 71 -8.20 9.52 10.36
CA SER A 71 -7.24 8.76 11.18
C SER A 71 -7.85 7.53 11.87
N PHE A 72 -9.08 7.62 12.37
CA PHE A 72 -9.76 6.49 13.02
C PHE A 72 -10.53 5.60 12.05
N THR A 73 -11.26 6.21 11.11
CA THR A 73 -12.19 5.47 10.25
C THR A 73 -11.48 4.75 9.10
N MET A 74 -10.43 5.36 8.54
CA MET A 74 -9.63 4.72 7.48
C MET A 74 -8.90 3.51 8.02
N SER A 75 -8.22 3.66 9.16
CA SER A 75 -7.43 2.57 9.76
C SER A 75 -8.30 1.34 9.99
N LYS A 76 -9.50 1.52 10.55
CA LYS A 76 -10.47 0.43 10.76
C LYS A 76 -10.92 -0.19 9.43
N MET A 77 -11.32 0.63 8.47
CA MET A 77 -11.80 0.16 7.17
C MET A 77 -10.72 -0.64 6.42
N PHE A 78 -9.49 -0.15 6.40
CA PHE A 78 -8.36 -0.87 5.78
C PHE A 78 -8.05 -2.17 6.52
N MET A 79 -8.01 -2.16 7.85
CA MET A 79 -7.80 -3.37 8.63
C MET A 79 -8.86 -4.44 8.31
N GLU A 80 -10.14 -4.08 8.28
CA GLU A 80 -11.24 -5.02 7.96
C GLU A 80 -11.11 -5.62 6.55
N LYS A 81 -10.61 -4.85 5.57
CA LYS A 81 -10.40 -5.34 4.19
C LYS A 81 -9.16 -6.25 4.08
N PHE A 82 -8.11 -5.97 4.84
CA PHE A 82 -6.85 -6.71 4.79
C PHE A 82 -6.87 -7.98 5.65
N GLU A 83 -7.54 -7.95 6.81
CA GLU A 83 -7.45 -8.96 7.87
C GLU A 83 -7.64 -10.40 7.38
N LYS A 84 -8.69 -10.68 6.59
CA LYS A 84 -8.96 -12.05 6.11
C LYS A 84 -7.83 -12.58 5.23
N THR A 85 -7.35 -11.77 4.28
CA THR A 85 -6.29 -12.17 3.33
C THR A 85 -4.95 -12.25 4.04
N ASP A 86 -4.64 -11.27 4.89
CA ASP A 86 -3.39 -11.24 5.67
C ASP A 86 -3.29 -12.43 6.61
N THR A 87 -4.38 -12.75 7.32
CA THR A 87 -4.42 -13.91 8.22
C THR A 87 -4.19 -15.21 7.46
N GLN A 88 -4.83 -15.37 6.31
CA GLN A 88 -4.62 -16.54 5.46
C GLN A 88 -3.17 -16.63 4.99
N LEU A 89 -2.61 -15.52 4.50
CA LEU A 89 -1.22 -15.42 4.07
C LEU A 89 -0.25 -15.86 5.17
N TYR A 90 -0.47 -15.43 6.42
CA TYR A 90 0.38 -15.81 7.56
C TYR A 90 0.28 -17.27 7.96
N LEU A 91 -0.86 -17.91 7.71
CA LEU A 91 -1.10 -19.30 8.08
C LEU A 91 -0.76 -20.29 6.97
N ASP A 92 -0.53 -19.81 5.74
CA ASP A 92 -0.26 -20.64 4.57
C ASP A 92 1.18 -21.18 4.56
N THR A 93 1.40 -22.28 5.27
CA THR A 93 2.71 -22.94 5.36
C THR A 93 3.18 -23.53 4.03
N ASN A 94 2.26 -23.87 3.12
CA ASN A 94 2.59 -24.38 1.79
C ASN A 94 3.16 -23.26 0.93
N LEU A 95 2.51 -22.09 0.92
CA LEU A 95 3.03 -20.90 0.27
C LEU A 95 4.41 -20.53 0.84
N HIS A 96 4.58 -20.53 2.16
CA HIS A 96 5.87 -20.23 2.76
C HIS A 96 6.97 -21.20 2.34
N ALA A 97 6.67 -22.50 2.26
CA ALA A 97 7.61 -23.51 1.80
C ALA A 97 7.97 -23.29 0.32
N GLU A 98 6.98 -22.99 -0.52
CA GLU A 98 7.19 -22.68 -1.94
C GLU A 98 8.09 -21.45 -2.11
N LEU A 99 7.73 -20.32 -1.48
CA LEU A 99 8.50 -19.07 -1.58
C LEU A 99 9.92 -19.22 -1.03
N LYS A 100 10.13 -19.98 0.05
CA LYS A 100 11.47 -20.30 0.57
C LYS A 100 12.28 -21.15 -0.41
N SER A 101 11.64 -22.09 -1.11
CA SER A 101 12.32 -22.98 -2.06
C SER A 101 12.91 -22.21 -3.25
N ARG A 102 12.37 -21.03 -3.56
CA ARG A 102 12.81 -20.13 -4.63
C ARG A 102 14.08 -19.36 -4.29
N LYS A 103 14.49 -19.32 -3.01
CA LYS A 103 15.77 -18.72 -2.54
C LYS A 103 15.96 -17.26 -2.99
N PHE A 104 14.96 -16.41 -2.75
CA PHE A 104 15.10 -14.97 -2.98
C PHE A 104 16.24 -14.37 -2.13
N ASP A 105 16.92 -13.36 -2.65
CA ASP A 105 18.02 -12.67 -1.93
C ASP A 105 17.51 -11.49 -1.08
N VAL A 106 16.43 -10.86 -1.53
CA VAL A 106 15.85 -9.66 -0.90
C VAL A 106 14.37 -9.57 -1.26
N ALA A 107 13.57 -9.06 -0.34
CA ALA A 107 12.20 -8.66 -0.59
C ALA A 107 12.08 -7.14 -0.58
N ILE A 108 11.26 -6.62 -1.49
CA ILE A 108 10.89 -5.21 -1.52
C ILE A 108 9.39 -5.15 -1.22
N ALA A 109 9.04 -4.47 -0.13
CA ALA A 109 7.73 -4.56 0.49
C ALA A 109 7.03 -3.21 0.52
N GLU A 110 5.78 -3.16 0.03
CA GLU A 110 4.93 -1.97 0.13
C GLU A 110 4.49 -1.74 1.58
N THR A 111 4.67 -0.53 2.10
CA THR A 111 4.43 -0.19 3.51
C THR A 111 2.96 0.15 3.80
N PHE A 112 2.06 -0.04 2.84
CA PHE A 112 0.64 0.24 2.99
C PHE A 112 -0.05 -0.67 4.04
N GLY A 113 0.55 -1.82 4.36
CA GLY A 113 0.08 -2.74 5.40
C GLY A 113 1.25 -3.45 6.10
N ALA A 114 0.94 -4.18 7.17
CA ALA A 114 1.95 -4.90 7.95
C ALA A 114 2.34 -6.26 7.34
N ALA A 115 1.46 -6.86 6.53
CA ALA A 115 1.63 -8.22 6.03
C ALA A 115 2.89 -8.50 5.22
N PRO A 116 3.33 -7.61 4.31
CA PRO A 116 4.60 -7.80 3.62
C PRO A 116 5.78 -7.96 4.58
N PHE A 117 5.84 -7.18 5.67
CA PHE A 117 6.93 -7.28 6.65
C PHE A 117 6.93 -8.61 7.40
N TYR A 118 5.75 -9.04 7.87
CA TYR A 118 5.64 -10.33 8.54
C TYR A 118 5.97 -11.50 7.61
N LEU A 119 5.47 -11.47 6.37
CA LEU A 119 5.81 -12.49 5.37
C LEU A 119 7.32 -12.54 5.12
N THR A 120 7.97 -11.40 4.88
CA THR A 120 9.43 -11.36 4.66
C THR A 120 10.22 -11.87 5.86
N HIS A 121 9.76 -11.58 7.07
CA HIS A 121 10.34 -12.14 8.30
C HIS A 121 10.18 -13.67 8.35
N LEU A 122 9.00 -14.20 8.05
CA LEU A 122 8.75 -15.65 7.99
C LEU A 122 9.62 -16.35 6.94
N LEU A 123 9.89 -15.67 5.82
CA LEU A 123 10.76 -16.14 4.75
C LEU A 123 12.26 -15.96 5.06
N ALA A 124 12.61 -15.30 6.16
CA ALA A 124 13.99 -14.96 6.55
C ALA A 124 14.74 -14.12 5.49
N LEU A 125 14.02 -13.19 4.85
CA LEU A 125 14.58 -12.31 3.82
C LEU A 125 14.90 -10.92 4.39
N PRO A 126 16.01 -10.29 3.96
CA PRO A 126 16.17 -8.84 4.08
C PRO A 126 15.01 -8.12 3.39
N CYS A 127 14.48 -7.09 4.03
CA CYS A 127 13.29 -6.37 3.55
C CYS A 127 13.60 -4.89 3.33
N ILE A 128 13.35 -4.41 2.11
CA ILE A 128 13.44 -2.99 1.74
C ILE A 128 12.01 -2.43 1.74
N PRO A 129 11.63 -1.60 2.73
CA PRO A 129 10.33 -0.93 2.73
C PRO A 129 10.26 0.12 1.62
N ILE A 130 9.15 0.13 0.89
CA ILE A 130 8.81 1.20 -0.05
C ILE A 130 7.39 1.69 0.23
N LEU A 131 7.15 2.99 0.03
CA LEU A 131 5.82 3.56 0.08
C LEU A 131 5.50 4.17 -1.28
N SER A 132 4.51 3.62 -1.98
CA SER A 132 4.02 4.17 -3.24
C SER A 132 2.87 5.15 -2.97
N THR A 133 3.19 6.42 -2.68
CA THR A 133 2.18 7.45 -2.43
C THR A 133 2.41 8.71 -3.27
N VAL A 134 1.30 9.34 -3.68
CA VAL A 134 1.27 10.67 -4.31
C VAL A 134 0.74 11.75 -3.37
N ARG A 135 0.20 11.38 -2.20
CA ARG A 135 -0.25 12.30 -1.16
C ARG A 135 0.48 11.96 0.13
N PHE A 136 1.45 12.79 0.46
CA PHE A 136 2.21 12.71 1.70
C PHE A 136 2.48 14.13 2.13
N GLU A 137 2.09 14.51 3.35
CA GLU A 137 2.02 15.92 3.75
C GLU A 137 3.33 16.69 3.47
N LEU A 138 4.47 16.02 3.64
CA LEU A 138 5.80 16.57 3.37
C LEU A 138 6.01 17.05 1.92
N ILE A 139 5.31 16.46 0.94
CA ILE A 139 5.46 16.75 -0.49
C ILE A 139 4.18 17.30 -1.13
N ASN A 140 3.07 17.42 -0.40
CA ASN A 140 1.79 17.90 -0.94
C ASN A 140 1.92 19.28 -1.61
N GLU A 141 2.74 20.19 -1.05
CA GLU A 141 3.01 21.51 -1.64
C GLU A 141 3.62 21.41 -3.04
N LEU A 142 4.52 20.44 -3.28
CA LEU A 142 5.17 20.21 -4.58
C LEU A 142 4.17 19.79 -5.67
N PHE A 143 3.05 19.19 -5.26
CA PHE A 143 1.98 18.75 -6.15
C PHE A 143 0.78 19.69 -6.19
N GLY A 144 0.89 20.89 -5.59
CA GLY A 144 -0.21 21.86 -5.52
C GLY A 144 -1.42 21.38 -4.71
N GLN A 145 -1.21 20.41 -3.81
CA GLN A 145 -2.26 19.84 -2.97
C GLN A 145 -2.36 20.62 -1.65
N PRO A 146 -3.58 20.96 -1.19
CA PRO A 146 -3.75 21.63 0.09
C PRO A 146 -3.32 20.71 1.24
N SER A 147 -2.73 21.29 2.29
CA SER A 147 -2.45 20.56 3.52
C SER A 147 -3.75 20.08 4.17
N ALA A 148 -3.79 18.83 4.62
CA ALA A 148 -4.92 18.28 5.36
C ALA A 148 -5.15 19.01 6.70
N LEU A 149 -4.11 19.64 7.25
CA LEU A 149 -4.15 20.40 8.49
C LEU A 149 -4.41 21.90 8.27
N GLY A 150 -4.61 22.35 7.03
CA GLY A 150 -4.82 23.76 6.68
C GLY A 150 -3.59 24.66 6.88
N TYR A 151 -2.61 24.23 7.68
CA TYR A 151 -1.36 24.94 7.96
C TYR A 151 -0.33 23.96 8.54
N ILE A 152 0.81 23.81 7.86
CA ILE A 152 1.98 23.09 8.41
C ILE A 152 2.91 24.15 8.99
N THR A 153 2.98 24.22 10.32
CA THR A 153 3.99 25.02 11.01
C THR A 153 5.38 24.45 10.71
N ARG A 154 6.21 25.16 9.93
CA ARG A 154 7.66 24.90 9.88
C ARG A 154 8.30 25.30 11.22
N ASP A 155 9.45 24.73 11.55
CA ASP A 155 10.26 25.20 12.68
C ASP A 155 10.50 26.72 12.56
N GLY A 156 10.10 27.46 13.59
CA GLY A 156 10.14 28.92 13.63
C GLY A 156 8.84 29.62 13.19
N SER A 157 7.82 28.90 12.76
CA SER A 157 6.50 29.49 12.48
C SER A 157 5.75 29.81 13.78
N LYS A 158 5.17 31.00 13.83
CA LYS A 158 4.34 31.46 14.95
C LYS A 158 2.87 31.23 14.62
N GLY A 159 2.08 30.80 15.61
CA GLY A 159 0.62 30.70 15.48
C GLY A 159 -0.04 32.09 15.53
N ALA A 160 -1.33 32.18 15.17
CA ALA A 160 -2.11 33.39 15.41
C ALA A 160 -2.17 33.70 16.93
N PRO A 161 -2.08 34.98 17.34
CA PRO A 161 -2.22 36.20 16.54
C PRO A 161 -0.94 36.69 15.84
N ASP A 162 0.21 36.09 16.14
CA ASP A 162 1.51 36.55 15.63
C ASP A 162 1.72 36.29 14.12
N ALA A 163 0.82 35.52 13.50
CA ALA A 163 0.77 35.23 12.07
C ALA A 163 0.01 36.29 11.23
N GLY A 164 -0.57 37.32 11.85
CA GLY A 164 -1.25 38.42 11.12
C GLY A 164 -2.65 38.09 10.59
N PHE A 165 -3.23 36.94 10.94
CA PHE A 165 -4.63 36.64 10.65
C PHE A 165 -5.50 37.19 11.79
N ASN A 166 -6.20 38.30 11.54
CA ASN A 166 -7.32 38.74 12.36
C ASN A 166 -8.55 37.89 12.00
N GLY A 167 -9.22 37.34 13.03
CA GLY A 167 -10.35 36.43 12.90
C GLY A 167 -11.60 37.03 12.29
#